data_AF-A0A960KEY7-F1
#
_entry.id   AF-A0A960KEY7-F1
#
_cell.length_a   1.000
_cell.length_b   1.000
_cell.length_c   1.000
_cell.angle_alpha   90.00
_cell.angle_beta   90.00
_cell.angle_gamma   90.00
#
_symmetry.space_group_name_H-M   'P 1'
#
loop_
_entity.id
_entity.type
_entity.pdbx_description
1 polymer ?
#
loop_
_entity_poly.entity_id
_entity_poly.type
_entity_poly.pdbx_seq_one_letter_code
_entity_poly.pdbx_strand_id
1 'polypeptide(L)'
;MYKVHFHIKNVDYELVASSLDLSHPYFVSIKDMDFDYEEGVVVNPHLENTRKRFRDTQTLMIPFQNCYLIEQFYGNKTRKQAKMLVLEPESP
;
A
#
# COMPACT_ATOMS: atom_id res chain seq x y z
N MET A 1 -5.83 6.48 3.95
CA MET A 1 -4.90 5.37 3.69
C MET A 1 -3.50 5.94 3.65
N TYR A 2 -2.52 5.13 3.99
CA TYR A 2 -1.10 5.48 3.98
C TYR A 2 -0.36 4.60 2.98
N LYS A 3 0.54 5.18 2.20
CA LYS A 3 1.53 4.43 1.41
C LYS A 3 2.89 4.73 2.00
N VAL A 4 3.57 3.68 2.47
CA VAL A 4 4.89 3.78 3.08
C VAL A 4 5.91 3.19 2.12
N HIS A 5 6.94 3.97 1.90
CA HIS A 5 8.02 3.66 0.99
C HIS A 5 9.32 3.48 1.79
N PHE A 6 9.92 2.30 1.68
CA PHE A 6 11.06 1.95 2.54
C PHE A 6 12.05 0.99 1.88
N HIS A 7 13.28 0.99 2.40
CA HIS A 7 14.39 0.19 1.87
C HIS A 7 14.87 -0.87 2.87
N ILE A 8 15.06 -2.12 2.42
CA ILE A 8 15.67 -3.20 3.22
C ILE A 8 16.63 -4.01 2.37
N LYS A 9 17.91 -4.08 2.78
CA LYS A 9 18.94 -4.96 2.19
C LYS A 9 18.97 -4.90 0.65
N ASN A 10 19.06 -3.69 0.09
CA ASN A 10 19.12 -3.42 -1.36
C ASN A 10 17.81 -3.62 -2.12
N VAL A 11 16.67 -3.69 -1.42
CA VAL A 11 15.35 -3.82 -2.03
C VAL A 11 14.43 -2.73 -1.52
N ASP A 12 13.84 -2.00 -2.45
CA ASP A 12 12.79 -1.02 -2.19
C ASP A 12 11.42 -1.70 -2.15
N TYR A 13 10.62 -1.26 -1.18
CA TYR A 13 9.28 -1.75 -0.93
C TYR A 13 8.31 -0.58 -0.84
N GLU A 14 7.15 -0.80 -1.42
CA GLU A 14 5.98 0.05 -1.25
C GLU A 14 4.89 -0.77 -0.56
N LEU A 15 4.28 -0.19 0.48
CA LEU A 15 3.23 -0.87 1.23
C LEU A 15 2.11 0.09 1.58
N VAL A 16 0.87 -0.32 1.31
CA VAL A 16 -0.32 0.45 1.66
C VAL A 16 -0.93 -0.11 2.95
N ALA A 17 -1.39 0.80 3.81
CA ALA A 17 -1.96 0.46 5.10
C ALA A 17 -3.08 1.42 5.48
N SER A 18 -4.06 0.94 6.25
CA SER A 18 -5.09 1.82 6.81
C SER A 18 -4.63 2.53 8.07
N SER A 19 -3.61 2.01 8.76
CA SER A 19 -3.17 2.50 10.06
C SER A 19 -1.64 2.52 10.18
N LEU A 20 -1.11 3.64 10.68
CA LEU A 20 0.28 3.77 11.10
C LEU A 20 0.34 4.13 12.58
N ASP A 21 1.31 3.57 13.27
CA ASP A 21 1.64 3.92 14.65
C ASP A 21 3.07 4.45 14.71
N LEU A 22 3.16 5.74 15.07
CA LEU A 22 4.39 6.52 15.17
C LEU A 22 4.76 6.81 16.63
N SER A 23 4.14 6.13 17.60
CA SER A 23 4.40 6.39 19.03
C SER A 23 5.79 5.94 19.47
N HIS A 24 6.39 5.01 18.73
CA HIS A 24 7.73 4.54 19.01
C HIS A 24 8.77 5.51 18.40
N PRO A 25 9.72 6.05 19.18
CA PRO A 25 10.60 7.15 18.74
C PRO A 25 11.49 6.83 17.54
N TYR A 26 11.77 5.53 17.30
CA TYR A 26 12.69 5.08 16.26
C TYR A 26 12.04 4.23 15.17
N PHE A 27 10.77 3.88 15.30
CA PHE A 27 10.13 2.92 14.41
C PHE A 27 8.79 3.44 13.91
N VAL A 28 8.56 3.26 12.62
CA VAL A 28 7.24 3.36 12.02
C VAL A 28 6.61 1.98 12.08
N SER A 29 5.49 1.86 12.78
CA SER A 29 4.74 0.62 12.85
C SER A 29 3.61 0.67 11.83
N ILE A 30 3.69 -0.16 10.81
CA ILE A 30 2.68 -0.30 9.77
C ILE A 30 1.73 -1.42 10.17
N LYS A 31 0.44 -1.08 10.30
CA LYS A 31 -0.62 -1.99 10.74
C LYS A 31 -1.72 -2.05 9.68
N ASP A 32 -2.47 -3.16 9.65
CA ASP A 32 -3.61 -3.32 8.74
C ASP A 32 -3.22 -3.07 7.27
N MET A 33 -2.27 -3.88 6.80
CA MET A 33 -1.67 -3.78 5.47
C MET A 33 -2.64 -4.23 4.38
N ASP A 34 -2.80 -3.41 3.34
CA ASP A 34 -3.62 -3.67 2.18
C ASP A 34 -2.73 -4.07 1.00
N PHE A 35 -2.71 -5.37 0.71
CA PHE A 35 -1.95 -5.93 -0.41
C PHE A 35 -2.75 -5.95 -1.72
N ASP A 36 -4.05 -5.69 -1.69
CA ASP A 36 -4.95 -5.69 -2.86
C ASP A 36 -5.15 -4.28 -3.44
N TYR A 37 -4.44 -3.29 -2.90
CA TYR A 37 -4.39 -1.94 -3.43
C TYR A 37 -3.62 -1.91 -4.77
N GLU A 38 -4.35 -1.96 -5.88
CA GLU A 38 -3.80 -1.77 -7.22
C GLU A 38 -4.10 -0.36 -7.76
N GLU A 39 -3.04 0.42 -7.99
CA GLU A 39 -3.09 1.65 -8.78
C GLU A 39 -3.09 1.33 -10.29
N GLY A 40 -4.17 0.69 -10.76
CA GLY A 40 -4.36 0.38 -12.19
C GLY A 40 -4.02 -1.06 -12.59
N VAL A 41 -4.00 -1.33 -13.90
CA VAL A 41 -3.96 -2.69 -14.49
C VAL A 41 -2.53 -3.22 -14.70
N VAL A 42 -1.51 -2.46 -14.28
CA VAL A 42 -0.10 -2.84 -14.48
C VAL A 42 0.36 -3.69 -13.30
N VAL A 43 0.69 -4.95 -13.55
CA VAL A 43 1.32 -5.84 -12.56
C VAL A 43 2.71 -5.30 -12.24
N ASN A 44 2.86 -4.67 -11.08
CA ASN A 44 4.15 -4.19 -10.60
C ASN A 44 4.90 -5.35 -9.91
N PRO A 45 6.05 -5.81 -10.43
CA PRO A 45 6.81 -6.91 -9.82
C PRO A 45 7.32 -6.59 -8.40
N HIS A 46 7.47 -5.31 -8.05
CA HIS A 46 7.81 -4.90 -6.68
C HIS A 46 6.66 -5.18 -5.71
N LEU A 47 5.40 -4.95 -6.13
CA LEU A 47 4.21 -5.26 -5.31
C LEU A 47 4.06 -6.76 -5.07
N GLU A 48 4.39 -7.60 -6.06
CA GLU A 48 4.36 -9.06 -5.90
C GLU A 48 5.40 -9.54 -4.87
N ASN A 49 6.60 -8.94 -4.88
CA ASN A 49 7.62 -9.21 -3.88
C ASN A 49 7.21 -8.73 -2.48
N THR A 50 6.61 -7.54 -2.37
CA THR A 50 6.03 -7.04 -1.11
C THR A 50 5.01 -8.04 -0.56
N ARG A 51 4.06 -8.48 -1.41
CA ARG A 51 3.02 -9.44 -1.01
C ARG A 51 3.63 -10.76 -0.56
N LYS A 52 4.53 -11.37 -1.34
CA LYS A 52 5.20 -12.62 -0.96
C LYS A 52 5.94 -12.52 0.37
N ARG A 53 6.54 -11.36 0.66
CA ARG A 53 7.36 -11.17 1.85
C ARG A 53 6.55 -10.85 3.11
N PHE A 54 5.48 -10.07 2.99
CA PHE A 54 4.79 -9.48 4.15
C PHE A 54 3.34 -9.93 4.33
N ARG A 55 2.78 -10.80 3.47
CA ARG A 55 1.38 -11.23 3.52
C ARG A 55 0.92 -11.74 4.89
N ASP A 56 1.78 -12.49 5.59
CA ASP A 56 1.44 -13.09 6.88
C ASP A 56 1.93 -12.24 8.08
N THR A 57 2.40 -11.02 7.82
CA THR A 57 2.87 -10.10 8.85
C THR A 57 1.69 -9.30 9.41
N GLN A 58 1.50 -9.33 10.73
CA GLN A 58 0.44 -8.55 11.39
C GLN A 58 0.83 -7.08 11.59
N THR A 59 2.08 -6.83 11.98
CA THR A 59 2.63 -5.49 12.18
C THR A 59 4.06 -5.48 11.68
N LEU A 60 4.37 -4.51 10.83
CA LEU A 60 5.72 -4.31 10.33
C LEU A 60 6.31 -3.09 11.04
N MET A 61 7.33 -3.30 11.86
CA MET A 61 8.09 -2.20 12.48
C MET A 61 9.34 -1.94 11.66
N ILE A 62 9.37 -0.81 10.98
CA ILE A 62 10.55 -0.38 10.22
C ILE A 62 11.26 0.77 10.94
N PRO A 63 12.59 0.75 11.03
CA PRO A 63 13.31 1.89 11.57
C PRO A 63 13.00 3.14 10.74
N PHE A 64 12.83 4.29 11.40
CA PHE A 64 12.48 5.53 10.72
C PHE A 64 13.50 5.89 9.63
N GLN A 65 14.79 5.61 9.86
CA GLN A 65 15.85 5.83 8.88
C GLN A 65 15.72 5.01 7.58
N ASN A 66 14.93 3.94 7.58
CA ASN A 66 14.68 3.12 6.39
C ASN A 66 13.47 3.60 5.59
N CYS A 67 12.67 4.52 6.14
CA CYS A 67 11.55 5.15 5.44
C CYS A 67 12.05 6.36 4.67
N TYR A 68 11.79 6.42 3.36
CA TYR A 68 12.13 7.60 2.57
C TYR A 68 10.91 8.47 2.25
N LEU A 69 9.71 7.90 2.23
CA LEU A 69 8.47 8.64 2.00
C LEU A 69 7.27 7.97 2.68
N ILE A 70 6.42 8.78 3.31
CA ILE A 70 5.10 8.36 3.79
C ILE A 70 4.08 9.30 3.17
N GLU A 71 3.19 8.74 2.35
CA GLU A 71 2.09 9.46 1.72
C GLU A 71 0.80 9.17 2.49
N GLN A 72 -0.01 10.20 2.72
CA GLN A 72 -1.37 10.06 3.22
C GLN A 72 -2.34 10.52 2.14
N PHE A 73 -3.30 9.67 1.80
CA PHE A 73 -4.31 9.96 0.78
C PHE A 73 -5.70 9.51 1.23
N TYR A 74 -6.71 10.18 0.68
CA TYR A 74 -8.10 9.76 0.83
C TYR A 74 -8.23 8.39 0.19
N GLY A 75 -8.58 7.38 1.00
CA GLY A 75 -8.76 6.01 0.53
C GLY A 75 -9.94 5.97 -0.43
N ASN A 76 -9.70 6.18 -1.72
CA ASN A 76 -10.74 6.08 -2.71
C ASN A 76 -11.08 4.60 -2.88
N LYS A 77 -12.33 4.26 -2.53
CA LYS A 77 -12.98 3.02 -2.94
C LYS A 77 -12.63 2.77 -4.40
N THR A 78 -11.76 1.79 -4.63
CA THR A 78 -11.55 1.08 -5.89
C THR A 78 -12.06 1.80 -7.14
N ARG A 79 -11.15 2.23 -8.03
CA ARG A 79 -11.45 2.54 -9.43
C ARG A 79 -12.29 1.46 -10.15
N LYS A 80 -12.47 0.25 -9.57
CA LYS A 80 -13.46 -0.74 -10.03
C LYS A 80 -14.89 -0.20 -10.09
N GLN A 81 -15.32 0.73 -9.22
CA GLN A 81 -16.67 1.30 -9.32
C GLN A 81 -16.79 2.37 -10.42
N ALA A 82 -15.73 3.13 -10.69
CA ALA A 82 -15.72 4.11 -11.78
C ALA A 82 -15.77 3.45 -13.16
N LYS A 83 -15.22 2.23 -13.32
CA LYS A 83 -15.38 1.45 -14.56
C LYS A 83 -16.77 0.83 -14.71
N MET A 84 -17.47 0.52 -13.62
CA MET A 84 -18.82 -0.04 -13.67
C MET A 84 -19.89 1.01 -14.01
N LEU A 85 -19.74 2.26 -13.52
CA LEU A 85 -20.66 3.35 -13.87
C LEU A 85 -20.54 3.83 -15.33
N VAL A 86 -19.43 3.56 -16.02
CA VAL A 86 -19.21 3.99 -17.41
C VAL A 86 -19.66 2.91 -18.42
N LEU A 87 -20.03 1.72 -17.94
CA LEU A 87 -20.38 0.56 -18.76
C LEU A 87 -21.87 0.24 -18.80
N GLU A 88 -22.76 1.13 -18.35
CA GLU A 88 -24.15 1.03 -18.81
C GLU A 88 -24.18 1.52 -20.26
N PRO A 89 -24.37 0.64 -21.26
CA PRO A 89 -24.67 1.13 -22.59
C PRO A 89 -26.02 1.82 -22.48
N GLU A 90 -26.09 3.11 -22.82
CA GLU A 90 -27.32 3.65 -23.38
C GLU A 90 -27.64 2.79 -24.61
N SER A 91 -28.45 1.77 -24.36
CA SER A 91 -29.00 0.88 -25.36
C SER A 91 -30.25 1.55 -25.93
N PRO A 92 -30.56 1.24 -27.20
CA PRO A 92 -30.83 2.18 -28.28
C PRO A 92 -32.15 2.95 -28.21
#